data_AF-A0A7V8VT43-F1
#
_entry.id   AF-A0A7V8VT43-F1
#
_cell.length_a   1.000
_cell.length_b   1.000
_cell.length_c   1.000
_cell.angle_alpha   90.00
_cell.angle_beta   90.00
_cell.angle_gamma   90.00
#
_symmetry.space_group_name_H-M   'P 1'
#
loop_
_entity.id
_entity.type
_entity.pdbx_description
1 polymer ?
#
loop_
_entity_poly.entity_id
_entity_poly.type
_entity_poly.pdbx_seq_one_letter_code
_entity_poly.pdbx_strand_id
1 'polypeptide(L)'
;MQKEYEQPQDGARGAARLTPYELAFGAAEWETRIFPSLEREAETAGIDPAQRDRFAFLTVGGDALRDVVPEEMPPEAAEEYRVLLYHAFNFWRFGKRAYLLDTALARYLVEAAPKLQGWEFALPYPSLYVQLPANLFWASISPESTPEPVDGFFATASHAEGPVAGPYQRLELLLVLGIRRERAGFSVIPFDTQVGPGIPAVWAETPGREAARDFENILPGGEISGLYSILTTAEALKLLARAIWYIAAHPLDVRPHEAPETRTGSQQETGRTSRLDFQRVTFGEGGA
;
A
#
# COMPACT_ATOMS: atom_id res chain seq x y z
N MET A 1 13.33 4.19 -48.08
CA MET A 1 14.11 3.49 -47.04
C MET A 1 13.83 4.18 -45.71
N GLN A 2 12.63 3.97 -45.18
CA GLN A 2 12.17 4.54 -43.91
C GLN A 2 12.51 3.53 -42.82
N LYS A 3 13.29 3.95 -41.82
CA LYS A 3 13.48 3.18 -40.60
C LYS A 3 12.15 3.24 -39.84
N GLU A 4 11.43 2.12 -39.82
CA GLU A 4 10.42 1.87 -38.80
C GLU A 4 11.11 2.03 -37.44
N TYR A 5 10.73 3.09 -36.72
CA TYR A 5 10.93 3.14 -35.29
C TYR A 5 10.02 2.07 -34.70
N GLU A 6 10.60 0.90 -34.41
CA GLU A 6 10.00 -0.05 -33.47
C GLU A 6 9.71 0.71 -32.18
N GLN A 7 8.41 0.93 -31.93
CA GLN A 7 7.92 1.33 -30.62
C GLN A 7 8.46 0.30 -29.62
N PRO A 8 9.09 0.72 -28.51
CA PRO A 8 9.51 -0.22 -27.49
C PRO A 8 8.27 -0.97 -27.04
N GLN A 9 8.28 -2.28 -27.29
CA GLN A 9 7.22 -3.17 -26.86
C GLN A 9 6.99 -2.98 -25.37
N ASP A 10 5.75 -2.62 -25.05
CA ASP A 10 5.13 -2.34 -23.75
C ASP A 10 5.09 -3.62 -22.88
N GLY A 11 6.24 -4.28 -22.71
CA GLY A 11 6.44 -5.64 -22.21
C GLY A 11 6.28 -5.82 -20.70
N ALA A 12 5.64 -4.86 -20.01
CA ALA A 12 5.32 -4.96 -18.58
C ALA A 12 3.82 -4.70 -18.30
N ARG A 13 2.94 -4.94 -19.28
CA ARG A 13 1.52 -5.15 -19.01
C ARG A 13 1.34 -6.49 -18.28
N GLY A 14 1.08 -6.47 -16.97
CA GLY A 14 0.16 -7.48 -16.41
C GLY A 14 0.44 -8.14 -15.07
N ALA A 15 1.62 -8.07 -14.47
CA ALA A 15 1.88 -8.79 -13.21
C ALA A 15 2.04 -7.85 -12.01
N ALA A 16 1.40 -8.18 -10.88
CA ALA A 16 1.66 -7.52 -9.60
C ALA A 16 3.09 -7.82 -9.15
N ARG A 17 3.76 -6.82 -8.58
CA ARG A 17 5.08 -6.99 -7.97
C ARG A 17 4.91 -7.66 -6.62
N LEU A 18 5.93 -8.41 -6.18
CA LEU A 18 5.95 -8.96 -4.82
C LEU A 18 5.64 -7.87 -3.80
N THR A 19 4.62 -8.13 -2.99
CA THR A 19 4.22 -7.21 -1.93
C THR A 19 5.21 -7.28 -0.76
N PRO A 20 5.29 -6.23 0.08
CA PRO A 20 6.08 -6.28 1.32
C PRO A 20 5.69 -7.44 2.24
N TYR A 21 4.40 -7.79 2.23
CA TYR A 21 3.86 -8.98 2.91
C TYR A 21 4.54 -10.26 2.41
N GLU A 22 4.61 -10.48 1.10
CA GLU A 22 5.23 -11.68 0.53
C GLU A 22 6.75 -11.71 0.73
N LEU A 23 7.39 -10.54 0.75
CA LEU A 23 8.83 -10.42 0.98
C LEU A 23 9.21 -10.76 2.42
N ALA A 24 8.46 -10.27 3.40
CA ALA A 24 8.76 -10.47 4.82
C ALA A 24 8.22 -11.80 5.36
N PHE A 25 7.02 -12.22 4.92
CA PHE A 25 6.28 -13.32 5.55
C PHE A 25 5.90 -14.45 4.59
N GLY A 26 6.16 -14.30 3.29
CA GLY A 26 5.84 -15.29 2.26
C GLY A 26 6.78 -16.50 2.21
N ALA A 27 7.70 -16.64 3.17
CA ALA A 27 8.48 -17.85 3.36
C ALA A 27 7.55 -19.04 3.65
N ALA A 28 7.85 -20.19 3.06
CA ALA A 28 7.03 -21.38 3.19
C ALA A 28 6.77 -21.66 4.68
N GLU A 29 5.49 -21.75 5.01
CA GLU A 29 4.95 -22.08 6.34
C GLU A 29 4.96 -20.98 7.41
N TRP A 30 5.66 -19.86 7.22
CA TRP A 30 5.70 -18.81 8.25
C TRP A 30 4.31 -18.22 8.49
N GLU A 31 3.63 -17.74 7.44
CA GLU A 31 2.28 -17.16 7.54
C GLU A 31 1.25 -18.16 8.08
N THR A 32 1.34 -19.43 7.66
CA THR A 32 0.39 -20.48 8.05
C THR A 32 0.55 -20.93 9.50
N ARG A 33 1.73 -20.69 10.09
CA ARG A 33 2.01 -21.03 11.50
C ARG A 33 1.73 -19.85 12.43
N ILE A 34 2.21 -18.66 12.07
CA ILE A 34 2.22 -17.50 12.97
C ILE A 34 0.87 -16.79 13.00
N PHE A 35 0.25 -16.49 11.84
CA PHE A 35 -0.98 -15.70 11.84
C PHE A 35 -2.18 -16.39 12.52
N PRO A 36 -2.43 -17.71 12.32
CA PRO A 36 -3.46 -18.40 13.09
C PRO A 36 -3.16 -18.46 14.60
N SER A 37 -1.90 -18.35 15.00
CA SER A 37 -1.52 -18.31 16.42
C SER A 37 -1.78 -16.93 17.03
N LEU A 38 -1.50 -15.86 16.28
CA LEU A 38 -1.86 -14.48 16.64
C LEU A 38 -3.38 -14.31 16.79
N GLU A 39 -4.15 -14.85 15.85
CA GLU A 39 -5.61 -14.78 15.89
C GLU A 39 -6.17 -15.49 17.13
N ARG A 40 -5.71 -16.70 17.42
CA ARG A 40 -6.09 -17.44 18.64
C ARG A 40 -5.71 -16.72 19.93
N GLU A 41 -4.54 -16.10 19.97
CA GLU A 41 -4.11 -15.31 21.14
C GLU A 41 -5.04 -14.11 21.34
N ALA A 42 -5.35 -13.37 20.27
CA ALA A 42 -6.26 -12.23 20.32
C ALA A 42 -7.68 -12.63 20.76
N GLU A 43 -8.20 -13.74 20.23
CA GLU A 43 -9.49 -14.31 20.64
C GLU A 43 -9.50 -14.70 22.12
N THR A 44 -8.45 -15.38 22.58
CA THR A 44 -8.32 -15.81 23.98
C THR A 44 -8.24 -14.62 24.93
N ALA A 45 -7.55 -13.56 24.52
CA ALA A 45 -7.42 -12.32 25.28
C ALA A 45 -8.66 -11.40 25.17
N GLY A 46 -9.59 -11.69 24.25
CA GLY A 46 -10.76 -10.85 24.01
C GLY A 46 -10.42 -9.45 23.46
N ILE A 47 -9.30 -9.33 22.74
CA ILE A 47 -8.86 -8.04 22.16
C ILE A 47 -9.15 -7.99 20.66
N ASP A 48 -9.40 -6.80 20.14
CA ASP A 48 -9.49 -6.58 18.69
C ASP A 48 -8.09 -6.31 18.12
N PRO A 49 -7.51 -7.23 17.33
CA PRO A 49 -6.17 -7.05 16.76
C PRO A 49 -6.16 -6.08 15.57
N ALA A 50 -7.31 -5.56 15.13
CA ALA A 50 -7.37 -4.44 14.19
C ALA A 50 -6.97 -3.11 14.88
N GLN A 51 -7.00 -3.02 16.21
CA GLN A 51 -6.48 -1.88 16.93
C GLN A 51 -4.97 -2.05 17.17
N ARG A 52 -4.15 -1.19 16.56
CA ARG A 52 -2.68 -1.31 16.58
C ARG A 52 -2.10 -1.33 18.00
N ASP A 53 -2.61 -0.48 18.88
CA ASP A 53 -2.15 -0.42 20.27
C ASP A 53 -2.46 -1.71 21.04
N ARG A 54 -3.57 -2.38 20.74
CA ARG A 54 -3.92 -3.68 21.34
C ARG A 54 -3.09 -4.82 20.74
N PHE A 55 -2.91 -4.80 19.42
CA PHE A 55 -2.07 -5.76 18.71
C PHE A 55 -0.64 -5.82 19.27
N ALA A 56 -0.10 -4.67 19.70
CA ALA A 56 1.23 -4.59 20.30
C ALA A 56 1.43 -5.43 21.57
N PHE A 57 0.35 -5.83 22.26
CA PHE A 57 0.40 -6.66 23.47
C PHE A 57 0.39 -8.17 23.19
N LEU A 58 0.23 -8.59 21.94
CA LEU A 58 0.26 -10.00 21.56
C LEU A 58 1.70 -10.53 21.62
N THR A 59 1.94 -11.50 22.51
CA THR A 59 3.26 -12.07 22.78
C THR A 59 3.78 -12.86 21.60
N VAL A 60 2.90 -13.59 20.90
CA VAL A 60 3.27 -14.36 19.69
C VAL A 60 3.86 -13.43 18.63
N GLY A 61 3.36 -12.20 18.52
CA GLY A 61 3.86 -11.23 17.53
C GLY A 61 5.26 -10.76 17.84
N GLY A 62 5.54 -10.44 19.10
CA GLY A 62 6.87 -10.03 19.54
C GLY A 62 7.92 -11.13 19.37
N ASP A 63 7.57 -12.37 19.67
CA ASP A 63 8.48 -13.50 19.52
C ASP A 63 8.71 -13.87 18.05
N ALA A 64 7.66 -13.87 17.23
CA ALA A 64 7.75 -14.21 15.81
C ALA A 64 8.59 -13.20 15.00
N LEU A 65 8.68 -11.94 15.44
CA LEU A 65 9.54 -10.95 14.79
C LEU A 65 11.03 -11.31 14.88
N ARG A 66 11.46 -12.04 15.92
CA ARG A 66 12.86 -12.48 16.03
C ARG A 66 13.26 -13.47 14.93
N ASP A 67 12.29 -14.20 14.38
CA ASP A 67 12.52 -15.14 13.28
C ASP A 67 12.69 -14.43 11.93
N VAL A 68 12.20 -13.19 11.79
CA VAL A 68 12.08 -12.47 10.51
C VAL A 68 13.03 -11.27 10.44
N VAL A 69 13.29 -10.60 11.57
CA VAL A 69 14.21 -9.48 11.65
C VAL A 69 15.65 -10.02 11.62
N PRO A 70 16.48 -9.65 10.62
CA PRO A 70 17.88 -10.05 10.60
C PRO A 70 18.63 -9.56 11.84
N GLU A 71 19.52 -10.39 12.40
CA GLU A 71 20.21 -10.13 13.67
C GLU A 71 21.03 -8.84 13.67
N GLU A 72 21.52 -8.40 12.51
CA GLU A 72 22.36 -7.22 12.34
C GLU A 72 21.58 -5.91 12.14
N MET A 73 20.24 -5.95 12.16
CA MET A 73 19.43 -4.76 11.90
C MET A 73 19.40 -3.80 13.11
N PRO A 74 19.42 -2.48 12.86
CA PRO A 74 19.28 -1.48 13.91
C PRO A 74 17.88 -1.54 14.56
N PRO A 75 17.72 -1.09 15.83
CA PRO A 75 16.45 -1.12 16.55
C PRO A 75 15.28 -0.46 15.80
N GLU A 76 15.56 0.62 15.05
CA GLU A 76 14.58 1.33 14.26
C GLU A 76 13.93 0.44 13.20
N ALA A 77 14.71 -0.46 12.59
CA ALA A 77 14.18 -1.41 11.63
C ALA A 77 13.32 -2.49 12.27
N ALA A 78 13.62 -2.91 13.51
CA ALA A 78 12.75 -3.85 14.23
C ALA A 78 11.35 -3.25 14.45
N GLU A 79 11.26 -1.95 14.71
CA GLU A 79 9.97 -1.24 14.80
C GLU A 79 9.25 -1.19 13.45
N GLU A 80 9.98 -0.95 12.35
CA GLU A 80 9.41 -1.02 10.98
C GLU A 80 8.79 -2.39 10.69
N TYR A 81 9.47 -3.49 11.05
CA TYR A 81 8.94 -4.85 10.91
C TYR A 81 7.75 -5.11 11.82
N ARG A 82 7.72 -4.53 13.03
CA ARG A 82 6.57 -4.65 13.95
C ARG A 82 5.33 -3.97 13.37
N VAL A 83 5.48 -2.77 12.80
CA VAL A 83 4.36 -2.08 12.16
C VAL A 83 3.92 -2.83 10.90
N LEU A 84 4.88 -3.32 10.10
CA LEU A 84 4.53 -4.16 8.97
C LEU A 84 3.79 -5.43 9.39
N LEU A 85 4.20 -6.09 10.49
CA LEU A 85 3.53 -7.29 10.99
C LEU A 85 2.06 -7.01 11.33
N TYR A 86 1.76 -5.88 11.95
CA TYR A 86 0.38 -5.47 12.22
C TYR A 86 -0.45 -5.35 10.92
N HIS A 87 0.08 -4.68 9.91
CA HIS A 87 -0.60 -4.54 8.62
C HIS A 87 -0.71 -5.88 7.88
N ALA A 88 0.34 -6.69 7.91
CA ALA A 88 0.40 -7.98 7.26
C ALA A 88 -0.57 -8.98 7.88
N PHE A 89 -0.67 -9.03 9.21
CA PHE A 89 -1.63 -9.86 9.91
C PHE A 89 -3.07 -9.47 9.55
N ASN A 90 -3.40 -8.17 9.60
CA ASN A 90 -4.75 -7.71 9.25
C ASN A 90 -5.06 -7.92 7.76
N PHE A 91 -4.07 -7.70 6.89
CA PHE A 91 -4.18 -7.99 5.46
C PHE A 91 -4.47 -9.48 5.21
N TRP A 92 -3.75 -10.39 5.88
CA TRP A 92 -4.02 -11.82 5.85
C TRP A 92 -5.41 -12.17 6.36
N ARG A 93 -5.77 -11.66 7.55
CA ARG A 93 -7.03 -11.92 8.24
C ARG A 93 -8.25 -11.51 7.41
N PHE A 94 -8.14 -10.43 6.65
CA PHE A 94 -9.22 -9.92 5.80
C PHE A 94 -9.12 -10.37 4.34
N GLY A 95 -8.37 -11.44 4.06
CA GLY A 95 -8.38 -12.13 2.76
C GLY A 95 -7.42 -11.55 1.72
N LYS A 96 -6.32 -10.92 2.14
CA LYS A 96 -5.19 -10.47 1.31
C LYS A 96 -5.63 -9.58 0.13
N ARG A 97 -6.47 -8.58 0.42
CA ARG A 97 -7.10 -7.70 -0.58
C ARG A 97 -6.13 -6.72 -1.22
N ALA A 98 -5.58 -7.05 -2.38
CA ALA A 98 -4.65 -6.19 -3.12
C ALA A 98 -5.33 -5.50 -4.31
N TYR A 99 -5.11 -4.19 -4.45
CA TYR A 99 -5.49 -3.39 -5.61
C TYR A 99 -4.24 -2.89 -6.33
N LEU A 100 -4.15 -3.09 -7.64
CA LEU A 100 -3.06 -2.60 -8.46
C LEU A 100 -3.56 -1.48 -9.38
N LEU A 101 -3.11 -0.26 -9.15
CA LEU A 101 -3.43 0.88 -10.00
C LEU A 101 -2.57 0.85 -11.26
N ASP A 102 -3.19 1.04 -12.42
CA ASP A 102 -2.43 1.28 -13.64
C ASP A 102 -1.83 2.70 -13.69
N THR A 103 -0.88 2.90 -14.60
CA THR A 103 -0.18 4.18 -14.75
C THR A 103 -1.13 5.31 -15.16
N ALA A 104 -2.07 5.05 -16.06
CA ALA A 104 -2.97 6.07 -16.59
C ALA A 104 -3.90 6.61 -15.50
N LEU A 105 -4.49 5.71 -14.71
CA LEU A 105 -5.33 6.01 -13.57
C LEU A 105 -4.54 6.76 -12.52
N ALA A 106 -3.35 6.28 -12.15
CA ALA A 106 -2.54 6.96 -11.14
C ALA A 106 -2.22 8.40 -11.52
N ARG A 107 -1.92 8.66 -12.81
CA ARG A 107 -1.72 10.02 -13.33
C ARG A 107 -3.01 10.83 -13.26
N TYR A 108 -4.13 10.27 -13.71
CA TYR A 108 -5.44 10.92 -13.62
C TYR A 108 -5.78 11.35 -12.18
N LEU A 109 -5.57 10.48 -11.19
CA LEU A 109 -5.85 10.78 -9.78
C LEU A 109 -5.01 11.94 -9.23
N VAL A 110 -3.81 12.17 -9.78
CA VAL A 110 -2.95 13.29 -9.42
C VAL A 110 -3.34 14.55 -10.18
N GLU A 111 -3.39 14.46 -11.50
CA GLU A 111 -3.47 15.60 -12.43
C GLU A 111 -4.88 16.18 -12.55
N ALA A 112 -5.91 15.33 -12.70
CA ALA A 112 -7.29 15.78 -12.79
C ALA A 112 -7.82 16.23 -11.42
N ALA A 113 -7.21 15.73 -10.33
CA ALA A 113 -7.55 16.04 -8.95
C ALA A 113 -9.07 15.98 -8.69
N PRO A 114 -9.71 14.80 -8.89
CA PRO A 114 -11.16 14.69 -8.81
C PRO A 114 -11.68 15.14 -7.44
N LYS A 115 -12.75 15.93 -7.47
CA LYS A 115 -13.42 16.41 -6.26
C LYS A 115 -14.29 15.29 -5.69
N LEU A 116 -14.10 14.98 -4.41
CA LEU A 116 -14.80 13.88 -3.73
C LEU A 116 -16.10 14.36 -3.05
N GLN A 117 -16.79 15.34 -3.65
CA GLN A 117 -17.93 16.01 -3.00
C GLN A 117 -19.05 15.04 -2.63
N GLY A 118 -19.44 15.06 -1.36
CA GLY A 118 -20.48 14.18 -0.82
C GLY A 118 -20.08 12.72 -0.68
N TRP A 119 -18.84 12.35 -1.01
CA TRP A 119 -18.33 11.00 -0.80
C TRP A 119 -17.76 10.85 0.62
N GLU A 120 -18.20 9.79 1.30
CA GLU A 120 -17.65 9.39 2.59
C GLU A 120 -16.66 8.25 2.40
N PHE A 121 -15.49 8.39 3.02
CA PHE A 121 -14.43 7.40 2.93
C PHE A 121 -14.82 6.18 3.73
N ALA A 122 -14.86 5.06 3.03
CA ALA A 122 -14.92 3.74 3.60
C ALA A 122 -14.00 2.85 2.78
N LEU A 123 -13.15 2.08 3.47
CA LEU A 123 -12.40 1.04 2.78
C LEU A 123 -13.39 -0.05 2.30
N PRO A 124 -13.22 -0.61 1.09
CA PRO A 124 -14.03 -1.74 0.62
C PRO A 124 -13.92 -2.97 1.52
N TYR A 125 -12.80 -3.10 2.23
CA TYR A 125 -12.52 -4.15 3.21
C TYR A 125 -11.76 -3.55 4.39
N PRO A 126 -11.85 -4.12 5.61
CA PRO A 126 -11.20 -3.57 6.79
C PRO A 126 -9.68 -3.46 6.69
N SER A 127 -9.03 -4.30 5.86
CA SER A 127 -7.63 -4.16 5.53
C SER A 127 -7.37 -4.49 4.06
N LEU A 128 -6.51 -3.71 3.42
CA LEU A 128 -6.13 -3.86 2.02
C LEU A 128 -4.72 -3.33 1.74
N TYR A 129 -4.21 -3.67 0.56
CA TYR A 129 -2.98 -3.13 0.00
C TYR A 129 -3.27 -2.45 -1.34
N VAL A 130 -2.83 -1.20 -1.53
CA VAL A 130 -2.87 -0.53 -2.83
C VAL A 130 -1.45 -0.43 -3.38
N GLN A 131 -1.17 -1.18 -4.44
CA GLN A 131 0.10 -1.11 -5.16
C GLN A 131 0.01 -0.05 -6.27
N LEU A 132 0.96 0.88 -6.25
CA LEU A 132 1.10 1.94 -7.24
C LEU A 132 1.87 1.47 -8.48
N PRO A 133 1.85 2.22 -9.59
CA PRO A 133 2.73 1.96 -10.72
C PRO A 133 4.20 2.06 -10.31
N ALA A 134 5.03 1.13 -10.81
CA ALA A 134 6.44 1.08 -10.46
C ALA A 134 7.17 2.36 -10.90
N ASN A 135 8.01 2.90 -10.01
CA ASN A 135 8.86 4.08 -10.25
C ASN A 135 8.11 5.36 -10.65
N LEU A 136 6.79 5.44 -10.48
CA LEU A 136 6.01 6.64 -10.79
C LEU A 136 6.03 7.65 -9.63
N PHE A 137 5.86 7.15 -8.41
CA PHE A 137 5.86 7.95 -7.18
C PHE A 137 7.14 7.72 -6.39
N TRP A 138 7.64 8.79 -5.78
CA TRP A 138 8.87 8.78 -4.99
C TRP A 138 8.65 9.50 -3.67
N ALA A 139 9.27 9.02 -2.60
CA ALA A 139 9.16 9.63 -1.28
C ALA A 139 10.47 9.47 -0.52
N SER A 140 10.68 10.30 0.50
CA SER A 140 11.80 10.16 1.43
C SER A 140 11.25 9.88 2.83
N ILE A 141 11.89 8.97 3.57
CA ILE A 141 11.55 8.68 4.98
C ILE A 141 11.80 9.89 5.90
N SER A 142 12.68 10.79 5.48
CA SER A 142 12.92 12.09 6.11
C SER A 142 13.40 13.09 5.06
N PRO A 143 13.33 14.42 5.32
CA PRO A 143 13.80 15.42 4.37
C PRO A 143 15.26 15.27 3.93
N GLU A 144 16.10 14.68 4.76
CA GLU A 144 17.54 14.45 4.52
C GLU A 144 17.81 13.10 3.81
N SER A 145 16.81 12.23 3.72
CA SER A 145 16.97 10.90 3.13
C SER A 145 16.87 10.95 1.61
N THR A 146 17.65 10.09 0.96
CA THR A 146 17.55 9.90 -0.49
C THR A 146 16.14 9.43 -0.84
N PRO A 147 15.45 10.07 -1.80
CA PRO A 147 14.15 9.61 -2.23
C PRO A 147 14.19 8.19 -2.80
N GLU A 148 13.18 7.40 -2.46
CA GLU A 148 13.01 6.02 -2.90
C GLU A 148 11.67 5.84 -3.63
N PRO A 149 11.61 4.90 -4.59
CA PRO A 149 10.36 4.64 -5.30
C PRO A 149 9.32 4.07 -4.34
N VAL A 150 8.11 4.61 -4.40
CA VAL A 150 6.96 4.13 -3.64
C VAL A 150 6.41 2.87 -4.30
N ASP A 151 6.25 1.79 -3.54
CA ASP A 151 5.56 0.59 -4.03
C ASP A 151 4.04 0.71 -3.85
N GLY A 152 3.59 1.22 -2.70
CA GLY A 152 2.18 1.25 -2.34
C GLY A 152 1.92 1.54 -0.86
N PHE A 153 0.68 1.31 -0.42
CA PHE A 153 0.26 1.53 0.96
C PHE A 153 -0.55 0.35 1.49
N PHE A 154 -0.28 -0.08 2.72
CA PHE A 154 -1.28 -0.81 3.48
C PHE A 154 -2.24 0.18 4.14
N ALA A 155 -3.52 -0.20 4.19
CA ALA A 155 -4.54 0.51 4.93
C ALA A 155 -5.33 -0.47 5.78
N THR A 156 -5.45 -0.17 7.08
CA THR A 156 -6.27 -0.94 8.02
C THR A 156 -7.18 0.03 8.77
N ALA A 157 -8.49 -0.19 8.67
CA ALA A 157 -9.49 0.56 9.41
C ALA A 157 -9.91 -0.24 10.66
N SER A 158 -10.02 0.46 11.79
CA SER A 158 -10.58 -0.06 13.03
C SER A 158 -11.56 0.94 13.64
N HIS A 159 -12.46 0.48 14.49
CA HIS A 159 -13.40 1.38 15.18
C HIS A 159 -12.62 2.36 16.07
N ALA A 160 -12.97 3.65 16.02
CA ALA A 160 -12.39 4.62 16.93
C ALA A 160 -12.92 4.38 18.35
N GLU A 161 -12.03 4.34 19.34
CA GLU A 161 -12.41 4.26 20.75
C GLU A 161 -12.32 5.63 21.43
N GLY A 162 -13.26 5.89 22.34
CA GLY A 162 -13.29 7.11 23.14
C GLY A 162 -14.71 7.51 23.55
N PRO A 163 -14.86 8.49 24.47
CA PRO A 163 -16.17 8.97 24.94
C PRO A 163 -17.02 9.60 23.83
N VAL A 164 -16.42 9.89 22.68
CA VAL A 164 -17.09 10.33 21.44
C VAL A 164 -16.95 9.22 20.39
N ALA A 165 -17.41 8.01 20.71
CA ALA A 165 -17.57 6.92 19.75
C ALA A 165 -18.71 7.28 18.77
N GLY A 166 -18.43 8.27 17.92
CA GLY A 166 -19.28 8.68 16.81
C GLY A 166 -19.05 7.79 15.57
N PRO A 167 -19.48 8.22 14.37
CA PRO A 167 -19.30 7.47 13.13
C PRO A 167 -17.85 7.42 12.62
N TYR A 168 -16.87 7.67 13.50
CA TYR A 168 -15.47 7.77 13.14
C TYR A 168 -14.74 6.43 13.30
N GLN A 169 -13.77 6.19 12.43
CA GLN A 169 -12.89 5.03 12.48
C GLN A 169 -11.44 5.53 12.53
N ARG A 170 -10.57 4.76 13.16
CA ARG A 170 -9.12 4.98 13.07
C ARG A 170 -8.62 4.28 11.81
N LEU A 171 -7.88 5.01 10.99
CA LEU A 171 -7.23 4.50 9.79
C LEU A 171 -5.72 4.48 10.06
N GLU A 172 -5.16 3.28 10.12
CA GLU A 172 -3.71 3.04 10.19
C GLU A 172 -3.19 2.84 8.77
N LEU A 173 -2.08 3.53 8.44
CA LEU A 173 -1.46 3.50 7.13
C LEU A 173 0.03 3.21 7.21
N LEU A 174 0.50 2.44 6.23
CA LEU A 174 1.92 2.16 6.04
C LEU A 174 2.29 2.40 4.60
N LEU A 175 2.96 3.52 4.34
CA LEU A 175 3.55 3.80 3.03
C LEU A 175 4.83 2.99 2.89
N VAL A 176 4.96 2.22 1.81
CA VAL A 176 6.10 1.33 1.58
C VAL A 176 6.93 1.79 0.40
N LEU A 177 8.23 1.91 0.64
CA LEU A 177 9.22 2.49 -0.25
C LEU A 177 10.36 1.50 -0.51
N GLY A 178 11.06 1.71 -1.64
CA GLY A 178 12.39 1.16 -1.82
C GLY A 178 12.44 -0.36 -1.93
N ILE A 179 11.36 -1.01 -2.35
CA ILE A 179 11.38 -2.46 -2.60
C ILE A 179 12.38 -2.75 -3.73
N ARG A 180 13.51 -3.36 -3.38
CA ARG A 180 14.56 -3.74 -4.34
C ARG A 180 14.69 -5.26 -4.36
N ARG A 181 14.87 -5.82 -5.56
CA ARG A 181 15.11 -7.26 -5.75
C ARG A 181 16.46 -7.72 -5.18
N GLU A 182 17.45 -6.82 -5.16
CA GLU A 182 18.86 -7.08 -4.87
C GLU A 182 19.23 -6.81 -3.39
N ARG A 183 18.32 -6.23 -2.59
CA ARG A 183 18.55 -5.88 -1.18
C ARG A 183 17.47 -6.52 -0.31
N ALA A 184 17.87 -7.17 0.78
CA ALA A 184 16.94 -7.52 1.85
C ALA A 184 16.51 -6.22 2.53
N GLY A 185 15.30 -5.75 2.22
CA GLY A 185 14.70 -4.62 2.91
C GLY A 185 13.86 -3.72 2.01
N PHE A 186 12.97 -3.00 2.68
CA PHE A 186 12.15 -1.91 2.18
C PHE A 186 12.09 -0.89 3.32
N SER A 187 11.78 0.36 3.00
CA SER A 187 11.54 1.38 4.01
C SER A 187 10.05 1.62 4.17
N VAL A 188 9.63 2.01 5.37
CA VAL A 188 8.22 2.27 5.65
C VAL A 188 8.03 3.61 6.35
N ILE A 189 6.92 4.26 6.05
CA ILE A 189 6.48 5.49 6.74
C ILE A 189 5.10 5.18 7.34
N PRO A 190 5.02 4.88 8.64
CA PRO A 190 3.76 4.64 9.32
C PRO A 190 3.11 5.96 9.72
N PHE A 191 1.79 6.05 9.59
CA PHE A 191 1.01 7.17 10.11
C PHE A 191 -0.45 6.75 10.28
N ASP A 192 -1.16 7.42 11.19
CA ASP A 192 -2.57 7.15 11.44
C ASP A 192 -3.40 8.43 11.43
N THR A 193 -4.70 8.25 11.24
CA THR A 193 -5.66 9.36 11.21
C THR A 193 -7.06 8.86 11.56
N GLN A 194 -8.01 9.78 11.66
CA GLN A 194 -9.43 9.46 11.81
C GLN A 194 -10.14 9.64 10.47
N VAL A 195 -11.01 8.70 10.11
CA VAL A 195 -11.95 8.81 9.00
C VAL A 195 -13.37 8.88 9.52
N GLY A 196 -14.26 9.51 8.76
CA GLY A 196 -15.68 9.62 9.09
C GLY A 196 -16.33 10.73 8.27
N PRO A 197 -17.60 11.09 8.56
CA PRO A 197 -18.32 12.11 7.81
C PRO A 197 -17.54 13.42 7.69
N GLY A 198 -17.36 13.91 6.46
CA GLY A 198 -16.70 15.20 6.16
C GLY A 198 -15.16 15.21 6.16
N ILE A 199 -14.48 14.25 6.80
CA ILE A 199 -13.00 14.25 6.88
C ILE A 199 -12.31 14.01 5.51
N PRO A 200 -12.77 13.09 4.65
CA PRO A 200 -12.09 12.76 3.40
C PRO A 200 -12.09 13.91 2.39
N ALA A 201 -13.15 14.71 2.40
CA ALA A 201 -13.25 15.93 1.61
C ALA A 201 -12.14 16.93 1.99
N VAL A 202 -11.81 17.03 3.29
CA VAL A 202 -10.70 17.88 3.77
C VAL A 202 -9.38 17.43 3.15
N TRP A 203 -9.06 16.14 3.16
CA TRP A 203 -7.80 15.64 2.61
C TRP A 203 -7.71 15.79 1.10
N ALA A 204 -8.80 15.54 0.38
CA ALA A 204 -8.81 15.63 -1.08
C ALA A 204 -8.60 17.06 -1.61
N GLU A 205 -9.06 18.06 -0.84
CA GLU A 205 -9.15 19.45 -1.28
C GLU A 205 -8.12 20.38 -0.62
N THR A 206 -7.64 20.05 0.58
CA THR A 206 -6.67 20.90 1.31
C THR A 206 -5.27 20.73 0.71
N PRO A 207 -4.52 21.81 0.43
CA PRO A 207 -3.13 21.70 -0.01
C PRO A 207 -2.30 20.86 0.96
N GLY A 208 -1.60 19.86 0.43
CA GLY A 208 -0.70 18.99 1.19
C GLY A 208 0.67 19.61 1.42
N ARG A 209 0.97 20.74 0.77
CA ARG A 209 2.21 21.52 0.89
C ARG A 209 1.92 23.01 1.07
N GLU A 210 2.80 23.71 1.79
CA GLU A 210 2.65 25.16 2.02
C GLU A 210 3.05 26.01 0.81
N ALA A 211 4.09 25.60 0.08
CA ALA A 211 4.74 26.45 -0.94
C ALA A 211 4.89 25.81 -2.33
N ALA A 212 4.37 24.60 -2.52
CA ALA A 212 4.49 23.83 -3.76
C ALA A 212 3.16 23.19 -4.12
N ARG A 213 2.99 22.76 -5.38
CA ARG A 213 1.81 21.99 -5.76
C ARG A 213 1.90 20.59 -5.17
N ASP A 214 0.74 20.01 -4.87
CA ASP A 214 0.69 18.62 -4.44
C ASP A 214 1.27 17.72 -5.52
N PHE A 215 2.02 16.72 -5.08
CA PHE A 215 2.68 15.71 -5.90
C PHE A 215 3.78 16.24 -6.83
N GLU A 216 4.14 17.53 -6.73
CA GLU A 216 5.20 18.13 -7.53
C GLU A 216 6.53 17.39 -7.32
N ASN A 217 7.17 17.05 -8.44
CA ASN A 217 8.39 16.27 -8.48
C ASN A 217 9.58 17.01 -7.88
N ILE A 218 10.32 16.35 -7.00
CA ILE A 218 11.58 16.89 -6.46
C ILE A 218 12.83 16.26 -7.05
N LEU A 219 12.69 15.25 -7.92
CA LEU A 219 13.84 14.54 -8.49
C LEU A 219 14.44 15.30 -9.67
N PRO A 220 15.76 15.50 -9.70
CA PRO A 220 16.45 16.02 -10.88
C PRO A 220 16.14 15.17 -12.11
N GLY A 221 15.61 15.79 -13.18
CA GLY A 221 15.23 15.11 -14.42
C GLY A 221 13.92 14.30 -14.36
N GLY A 222 13.24 14.25 -13.21
CA GLY A 222 11.95 13.56 -13.06
C GLY A 222 10.81 14.18 -13.88
N GLU A 223 10.92 15.47 -14.20
CA GLU A 223 10.05 16.22 -15.12
C GLU A 223 9.87 15.49 -16.47
N ILE A 224 10.98 14.98 -17.03
CA ILE A 224 11.03 14.35 -18.36
C ILE A 224 10.23 13.04 -18.36
N SER A 225 10.16 12.35 -17.22
CA SER A 225 9.44 11.09 -17.05
C SER A 225 8.05 11.28 -16.41
N GLY A 226 7.65 12.53 -16.15
CA GLY A 226 6.43 12.88 -15.46
C GLY A 226 6.31 12.16 -14.11
N LEU A 227 7.38 12.16 -13.31
CA LEU A 227 7.36 11.54 -11.98
C LEU A 227 6.59 12.41 -10.98
N TYR A 228 6.13 11.81 -9.89
CA TYR A 228 5.50 12.52 -8.78
C TYR A 228 6.26 12.27 -7.48
N SER A 229 6.13 13.19 -6.53
CA SER A 229 6.71 13.03 -5.19
C SER A 229 5.66 13.08 -4.09
N ILE A 230 5.75 12.19 -3.11
CA ILE A 230 4.92 12.19 -1.90
C ILE A 230 5.84 12.60 -0.75
N LEU A 231 5.65 13.81 -0.25
CA LEU A 231 6.50 14.43 0.78
C LEU A 231 5.78 14.58 2.11
N THR A 232 4.44 14.58 2.10
CA THR A 232 3.64 14.73 3.32
C THR A 232 2.64 13.61 3.49
N THR A 233 2.24 13.37 4.73
CA THR A 233 1.16 12.43 5.06
C THR A 233 -0.17 12.87 4.44
N ALA A 234 -0.40 14.18 4.29
CA ALA A 234 -1.57 14.73 3.61
C ALA A 234 -1.63 14.33 2.13
N GLU A 235 -0.50 14.32 1.42
CA GLU A 235 -0.42 13.85 0.04
C GLU A 235 -0.69 12.35 -0.08
N ALA A 236 -0.13 11.54 0.84
CA ALA A 236 -0.39 10.11 0.89
C ALA A 236 -1.89 9.81 1.14
N LEU A 237 -2.51 10.50 2.11
CA LEU A 237 -3.94 10.41 2.40
C LEU A 237 -4.80 10.82 1.21
N LYS A 238 -4.43 11.91 0.54
CA LYS A 238 -5.11 12.40 -0.66
C LYS A 238 -5.09 11.38 -1.78
N LEU A 239 -3.93 10.78 -2.06
CA LEU A 239 -3.80 9.76 -3.10
C LEU A 239 -4.63 8.51 -2.75
N LEU A 240 -4.56 8.04 -1.51
CA LEU A 240 -5.37 6.92 -1.05
C LEU A 240 -6.87 7.21 -1.16
N ALA A 241 -7.34 8.35 -0.66
CA ALA A 241 -8.75 8.73 -0.70
C ALA A 241 -9.26 8.76 -2.15
N ARG A 242 -8.49 9.35 -3.08
CA ARG A 242 -8.83 9.38 -4.51
C ARG A 242 -8.85 7.98 -5.13
N ALA A 243 -7.91 7.11 -4.78
CA ALA A 243 -7.86 5.73 -5.26
C ALA A 243 -9.08 4.92 -4.77
N ILE A 244 -9.39 5.00 -3.47
CA ILE A 244 -10.52 4.29 -2.87
C ILE A 244 -11.85 4.81 -3.42
N TRP A 245 -11.99 6.13 -3.59
CA TRP A 245 -13.13 6.73 -4.27
C TRP A 245 -13.29 6.17 -5.69
N TYR A 246 -12.21 6.11 -6.47
CA TYR A 246 -12.27 5.63 -7.85
C TYR A 246 -12.72 4.17 -7.91
N ILE A 247 -12.14 3.31 -7.05
CA ILE A 247 -12.52 1.89 -6.91
C ILE A 247 -14.01 1.74 -6.60
N ALA A 248 -14.54 2.57 -5.70
CA ALA A 248 -15.95 2.53 -5.31
C ALA A 248 -16.89 3.09 -6.40
N ALA A 249 -16.49 4.18 -7.07
CA ALA A 249 -17.31 4.88 -8.05
C ALA A 249 -17.30 4.20 -9.44
N HIS A 250 -16.24 3.45 -9.77
CA HIS A 250 -16.04 2.83 -11.08
C HIS A 250 -15.80 1.31 -10.97
N PRO A 251 -16.78 0.53 -10.46
CA PRO A 251 -16.60 -0.91 -10.26
C PRO A 251 -16.35 -1.68 -11.57
N LEU A 252 -16.75 -1.15 -12.73
CA LEU A 252 -16.49 -1.76 -14.04
C LEU A 252 -15.02 -1.71 -14.46
N ASP A 253 -14.27 -0.79 -13.87
CA ASP A 253 -12.83 -0.57 -14.10
C ASP A 253 -11.96 -1.42 -13.16
N VAL A 254 -12.58 -2.12 -12.21
CA VAL A 254 -11.94 -3.05 -11.29
C VAL A 254 -12.08 -4.47 -11.82
N ARG A 255 -10.97 -5.07 -12.24
CA ARG A 255 -10.92 -6.41 -12.82
C ARG A 255 -10.17 -7.37 -11.90
N PRO A 256 -10.78 -8.49 -11.49
CA PRO A 256 -10.05 -9.52 -10.76
C PRO A 256 -8.96 -10.11 -11.65
N HIS A 257 -7.82 -10.39 -11.05
CA HIS A 257 -6.74 -11.18 -11.64
C HIS A 257 -6.39 -12.28 -10.64
N GLU A 258 -6.63 -13.52 -11.06
CA GLU A 258 -6.23 -14.70 -10.30
C GLU A 258 -4.75 -14.96 -10.52
N ALA A 259 -4.03 -15.25 -9.44
CA ALA A 259 -2.62 -15.61 -9.55
C ALA A 259 -2.45 -16.87 -10.42
N PRO A 260 -1.43 -16.94 -11.28
CA PRO A 260 -1.21 -18.14 -12.10
C PRO A 260 -1.02 -19.36 -11.20
N GLU A 261 -1.81 -20.42 -11.44
CA GLU A 261 -1.67 -21.70 -10.75
C GLU A 261 -0.21 -22.16 -10.78
N THR A 262 0.32 -22.54 -9.62
CA THR A 262 1.72 -22.90 -9.46
C THR A 262 2.05 -24.13 -10.31
N ARG A 263 2.53 -23.93 -11.55
CA ARG A 263 3.02 -25.04 -12.37
C ARG A 263 4.24 -25.65 -11.68
N THR A 264 4.05 -26.86 -11.17
CA THR A 264 5.11 -27.73 -10.67
C THR A 264 5.99 -28.12 -11.85
N GLY A 265 7.05 -27.36 -12.09
CA GLY A 265 7.97 -27.65 -13.20
C GLY A 265 8.82 -26.47 -13.58
N SER A 266 10.06 -26.46 -13.07
CA SER A 266 11.25 -25.80 -13.62
C SER A 266 11.03 -24.91 -14.86
N GLN A 267 10.85 -23.62 -14.65
CA GLN A 267 11.23 -22.61 -15.64
C GLN A 267 11.90 -21.42 -14.93
N GLN A 268 12.93 -20.93 -15.61
CA GLN A 268 14.01 -20.07 -15.14
C GLN A 268 13.54 -18.74 -14.54
N GLU A 269 14.39 -18.23 -13.66
CA GLU A 269 14.32 -16.97 -12.92
C GLU A 269 14.16 -15.72 -13.81
N THR A 270 12.98 -15.50 -14.35
CA THR A 270 12.58 -14.17 -14.85
C THR A 270 11.58 -13.56 -13.88
N GLY A 271 12.11 -12.85 -12.88
CA GLY A 271 11.40 -11.92 -11.98
C GLY A 271 10.27 -12.52 -11.13
N ARG A 272 10.50 -12.74 -9.83
CA ARG A 272 9.43 -13.15 -8.91
C ARG A 272 8.27 -12.14 -8.94
N THR A 273 7.14 -12.53 -9.50
CA THR A 273 5.86 -11.80 -9.44
C THR A 273 5.11 -12.18 -8.17
N SER A 274 4.13 -11.37 -7.78
CA SER A 274 3.23 -11.73 -6.68
C SER A 274 2.50 -13.05 -6.97
N ARG A 275 2.28 -13.84 -5.92
CA ARG A 275 1.46 -15.06 -5.89
C ARG A 275 0.06 -14.80 -5.33
N LEU A 276 -0.24 -13.57 -4.95
CA LEU A 276 -1.54 -13.19 -4.41
C LEU A 276 -2.52 -12.88 -5.54
N ASP A 277 -3.78 -13.21 -5.31
CA ASP A 277 -4.87 -12.65 -6.10
C ASP A 277 -4.91 -11.14 -5.91
N PHE A 278 -5.21 -10.41 -6.98
CA PHE A 278 -5.32 -8.96 -6.91
C PHE A 278 -6.41 -8.43 -7.84
N GLN A 279 -6.82 -7.21 -7.58
CA GLN A 279 -7.78 -6.47 -8.39
C GLN A 279 -7.01 -5.39 -9.16
N ARG A 280 -6.97 -5.50 -10.48
CA ARG A 280 -6.42 -4.46 -11.34
C ARG A 280 -7.45 -3.35 -11.50
N VAL A 281 -7.04 -2.11 -11.26
CA VAL A 281 -7.88 -0.93 -11.46
C VAL A 281 -7.32 -0.15 -12.64
N THR A 282 -8.09 -0.10 -13.72
CA THR A 282 -7.68 0.54 -14.96
C THR A 282 -8.42 1.85 -15.19
N PHE A 283 -7.80 2.81 -15.89
CA PHE A 283 -8.55 4.00 -16.29
C PHE A 283 -9.48 3.67 -17.47
N GLY A 284 -10.80 3.68 -17.24
CA GLY A 284 -11.79 3.41 -18.28
C GLY A 284 -11.86 4.52 -19.35
N GLU A 285 -12.14 4.16 -20.60
CA GLU A 285 -12.29 5.10 -21.74
C GLU A 285 -13.48 6.09 -21.58
N GLY A 286 -14.30 5.96 -20.55
CA GLY A 286 -15.49 6.80 -20.31
C GLY A 286 -15.28 8.02 -19.42
N GLY A 287 -14.04 8.30 -18.98
CA GLY A 287 -13.73 9.32 -17.98
C GLY A 287 -12.98 10.56 -18.51
N ALA A 288 -13.33 11.07 -19.69
CA ALA A 288 -12.85 12.35 -20.22
C ALA A 288 -13.97 13.40 -20.25
#